data_AF-F2UKD3-F1
#
_entry.id   AF-F2UKD3-F1
#
_cell.length_a   1.000
_cell.length_b   1.000
_cell.length_c   1.000
_cell.angle_alpha   90.00
_cell.angle_beta   90.00
_cell.angle_gamma   90.00
#
_symmetry.space_group_name_H-M   'P 1'
#
loop_
_entity.id
_entity.type
_entity.pdbx_description
1 polymer ?
#
loop_
_entity_poly.entity_id
_entity_poly.type
_entity_poly.pdbx_seq_one_letter_code
_entity_poly.pdbx_strand_id
1 'polypeptide(L)'
;MPLPSPQVQDVDAEEVPTTALSMEFFDKLYTNDILRRDGSIKGCIPECLDNGMEINQEITKVLHMPESEQYDMFVPEERQEFLFQLFSLLVTGGPLNQYEDNVGPYFDLTRSLYKIA
;
A
#
# COMPACT_ATOMS: atom_id res chain seq x y z
N MET A 1 -0.63 -28.64 24.51
CA MET A 1 0.17 -29.15 23.38
C MET A 1 0.05 -28.16 22.24
N PRO A 2 1.15 -27.67 21.65
CA PRO A 2 1.07 -26.95 20.38
C PRO A 2 0.56 -27.90 19.31
N LEU A 3 -0.33 -27.42 18.43
CA LEU A 3 -0.74 -28.17 17.25
C LEU A 3 0.49 -28.31 16.31
N PRO A 4 0.65 -29.46 15.62
CA PRO A 4 1.68 -29.59 14.61
C PRO A 4 1.45 -28.55 13.50
N SER A 5 2.52 -27.88 13.09
CA SER A 5 2.48 -26.91 12.00
C SER A 5 1.94 -27.58 10.73
N PRO A 6 1.04 -26.91 9.97
CA PRO A 6 0.56 -27.46 8.71
C PRO A 6 1.74 -27.74 7.78
N GLN A 7 1.73 -28.89 7.10
CA GLN A 7 2.72 -29.20 6.08
C GLN A 7 2.39 -28.40 4.81
N VAL A 8 3.29 -27.51 4.41
CA VAL A 8 3.19 -26.78 3.14
C VAL A 8 3.40 -27.78 2.01
N GLN A 9 2.39 -27.94 1.15
CA GLN A 9 2.42 -28.92 0.05
C GLN A 9 2.94 -28.32 -1.25
N ASP A 10 2.78 -27.01 -1.44
CA ASP A 10 3.15 -26.30 -2.66
C ASP A 10 3.45 -24.82 -2.35
N VAL A 11 4.27 -24.19 -3.19
CA VAL A 11 4.62 -22.77 -3.10
C VAL A 11 4.60 -22.17 -4.51
N ASP A 12 3.73 -21.20 -4.72
CA ASP A 12 3.72 -20.38 -5.91
C ASP A 12 4.62 -19.15 -5.73
N ALA A 13 5.32 -18.78 -6.78
CA ALA A 13 6.14 -17.58 -6.83
C ALA A 13 5.96 -16.90 -8.20
N GLU A 14 5.93 -15.58 -8.18
CA GLU A 14 5.87 -14.73 -9.37
C GLU A 14 7.05 -13.75 -9.39
N GLU A 15 7.55 -13.44 -10.59
CA GLU A 15 8.53 -12.38 -10.75
C GLU A 15 7.82 -11.02 -10.66
N VAL A 16 8.35 -10.14 -9.81
CA VAL A 16 7.79 -8.81 -9.58
C VAL A 16 8.70 -7.76 -10.23
N PRO A 17 8.17 -6.88 -11.10
CA PRO A 17 8.95 -5.79 -11.71
C PRO A 17 9.61 -4.86 -10.67
N THR A 18 10.83 -4.41 -10.97
CA THR A 18 11.60 -3.47 -10.14
C THR A 18 12.11 -2.30 -10.99
N THR A 19 11.24 -1.77 -11.85
CA THR A 19 11.60 -0.72 -12.82
C THR A 19 11.33 0.69 -12.29
N ALA A 20 10.48 0.83 -11.26
CA ALA A 20 10.25 2.09 -10.58
C ALA A 20 11.41 2.43 -9.62
N LEU A 21 12.35 3.28 -10.08
CA LEU A 21 13.58 3.62 -9.35
C LEU A 21 13.52 4.93 -8.54
N SER A 22 12.36 5.59 -8.48
CA SER A 22 12.20 6.90 -7.84
C SER A 22 10.92 6.97 -7.02
N MET A 23 10.98 7.70 -5.90
CA MET A 23 9.79 8.00 -5.08
C MET A 23 8.82 8.97 -5.78
N GLU A 24 9.24 9.63 -6.86
CA GLU A 24 8.36 10.42 -7.75
C GLU A 24 7.20 9.58 -8.32
N PHE A 25 7.35 8.24 -8.32
CA PHE A 25 6.27 7.30 -8.60
C PHE A 25 4.99 7.58 -7.79
N PHE A 26 5.14 8.09 -6.56
CA PHE A 26 4.02 8.42 -5.67
C PHE A 26 3.57 9.87 -5.75
N ASP A 27 4.16 10.72 -6.60
CA ASP A 27 3.77 12.14 -6.73
C ASP A 27 2.30 12.28 -7.16
N LYS A 28 1.77 11.28 -7.87
CA LYS A 28 0.37 11.22 -8.25
C LYS A 28 -0.60 11.25 -7.06
N LEU A 29 -0.16 10.80 -5.88
CA LEU A 29 -0.97 10.89 -4.65
C LEU A 29 -1.21 12.34 -4.23
N TYR A 30 -0.23 13.23 -4.46
CA TYR A 30 -0.40 14.66 -4.21
C TYR A 30 -1.24 15.34 -5.30
N THR A 31 -1.02 15.01 -6.57
CA THR A 31 -1.75 15.64 -7.68
C THR A 31 -3.24 15.29 -7.68
N ASN A 32 -3.61 14.13 -7.12
CA ASN A 32 -4.99 13.66 -7.02
C ASN A 32 -5.63 13.89 -5.64
N ASP A 33 -5.06 14.79 -4.82
CA ASP A 33 -5.62 15.21 -3.51
C ASP A 33 -5.77 14.08 -2.47
N ILE A 34 -5.02 12.99 -2.60
CA ILE A 34 -4.95 11.92 -1.59
C ILE A 34 -4.07 12.35 -0.42
N LEU A 35 -3.00 13.07 -0.73
CA LEU A 35 -2.06 13.64 0.23
C LEU A 35 -2.09 15.17 0.16
N ARG A 36 -2.02 15.81 1.32
CA ARG A 36 -1.82 17.27 1.41
C ARG A 36 -0.33 17.60 1.26
N ARG A 37 -0.03 18.87 1.00
CA ARG A 37 1.36 19.35 0.80
C ARG A 37 2.28 19.13 1.99
N ASP A 38 1.75 19.00 3.19
CA ASP A 38 2.49 18.69 4.42
C ASP A 38 2.65 17.18 4.69
N GLY A 39 2.18 16.34 3.75
CA GLY A 39 2.19 14.88 3.86
C GLY A 39 1.02 14.31 4.64
N SER A 40 0.08 15.12 5.15
CA SER A 40 -1.11 14.60 5.82
C SER A 40 -2.00 13.81 4.85
N ILE A 41 -2.49 12.67 5.30
CA ILE A 41 -3.30 11.74 4.51
C ILE A 41 -4.77 12.16 4.62
N LYS A 42 -5.45 12.27 3.48
CA LYS A 42 -6.88 12.58 3.46
C LYS A 42 -7.68 11.41 4.02
N GLY A 43 -8.47 11.66 5.06
CA GLY A 43 -9.46 10.72 5.57
C GLY A 43 -10.61 10.52 4.59
N CYS A 44 -11.28 9.36 4.67
CA CYS A 44 -12.48 9.06 3.90
C CYS A 44 -13.64 8.64 4.82
N ILE A 45 -14.83 8.43 4.25
CA ILE A 45 -15.92 7.77 4.98
C ILE A 45 -15.47 6.33 5.31
N PRO A 46 -15.56 5.90 6.58
CA PRO A 46 -15.19 4.54 6.98
C PRO A 46 -15.99 3.48 6.23
N GLU A 47 -15.29 2.52 5.65
CA GLU A 47 -15.86 1.37 4.95
C GLU A 47 -15.13 0.10 5.39
N CYS A 48 -15.84 -1.04 5.42
CA CYS A 48 -15.24 -2.33 5.75
C CYS A 48 -15.35 -3.25 4.54
N LEU A 49 -14.21 -3.74 4.07
CA LEU A 49 -14.17 -4.68 2.95
C LEU A 49 -14.61 -6.08 3.41
N ASP A 50 -14.99 -6.93 2.46
CA ASP A 50 -15.45 -8.30 2.74
C ASP A 50 -14.41 -9.16 3.48
N ASN A 51 -13.13 -8.84 3.33
CA ASN A 51 -12.03 -9.50 4.04
C ASN A 51 -11.83 -9.00 5.49
N GLY A 52 -12.68 -8.08 5.97
CA GLY A 52 -12.64 -7.50 7.31
C GLY A 52 -11.66 -6.33 7.48
N MET A 53 -11.04 -5.86 6.41
CA MET A 53 -10.14 -4.71 6.45
C MET A 53 -10.93 -3.40 6.50
N GLU A 54 -10.57 -2.53 7.44
CA GLU A 54 -11.15 -1.19 7.57
C GLU A 54 -10.45 -0.18 6.66
N ILE A 55 -11.24 0.61 5.95
CA ILE A 55 -10.82 1.67 5.05
C ILE A 55 -11.24 3.00 5.66
N ASN A 56 -10.29 3.75 6.20
CA ASN A 56 -10.53 5.02 6.89
C ASN A 56 -9.81 6.22 6.24
N GLN A 57 -8.95 5.96 5.25
CA GLN A 57 -8.18 6.96 4.53
C GLN A 57 -8.29 6.74 3.01
N GLU A 58 -8.25 7.83 2.24
CA GLU A 58 -8.28 7.80 0.77
C GLU A 58 -7.12 7.01 0.18
N ILE A 59 -5.95 7.01 0.84
CA ILE A 59 -4.81 6.21 0.39
C ILE A 59 -5.13 4.71 0.41
N THR A 60 -5.86 4.24 1.42
CA THR A 60 -6.24 2.82 1.54
C THR A 60 -7.27 2.43 0.47
N LYS A 61 -8.14 3.36 0.05
CA LYS A 61 -9.04 3.18 -1.10
C LYS A 61 -8.27 2.99 -2.39
N VAL A 62 -7.31 3.87 -2.65
CA VAL A 62 -6.41 3.76 -3.82
C VAL A 62 -5.74 2.39 -3.82
N LEU A 63 -5.26 1.89 -2.68
CA LEU A 63 -4.51 0.65 -2.65
C LEU A 63 -5.40 -0.61 -2.81
N HIS A 64 -6.60 -0.62 -2.19
CA HIS A 64 -7.32 -1.87 -1.92
C HIS A 64 -8.80 -1.91 -2.32
N MET A 65 -9.37 -0.83 -2.88
CA MET A 65 -10.79 -0.78 -3.22
C MET A 65 -10.97 -0.63 -4.75
N PRO A 66 -11.04 -1.73 -5.53
CA PRO A 66 -11.20 -1.71 -6.98
C PRO A 66 -12.38 -0.89 -7.50
N GLU A 67 -13.42 -0.72 -6.70
CA GLU A 67 -14.64 0.01 -7.03
C GLU A 67 -14.50 1.53 -6.81
N SER A 68 -13.41 1.98 -6.19
CA SER A 68 -13.14 3.40 -5.94
C SER A 68 -12.69 4.10 -7.23
N GLU A 69 -13.22 5.31 -7.46
CA GLU A 69 -12.80 6.15 -8.60
C GLU A 69 -11.28 6.45 -8.59
N GLN A 70 -10.65 6.39 -7.42
CA GLN A 70 -9.23 6.65 -7.21
C GLN A 70 -8.35 5.41 -7.44
N TYR A 71 -8.93 4.21 -7.58
CA TYR A 71 -8.18 2.97 -7.74
C TYR A 71 -7.33 2.94 -9.01
N ASP A 72 -7.90 3.44 -10.11
CA ASP A 72 -7.28 3.47 -11.43
C ASP A 72 -6.19 4.57 -11.58
N MET A 73 -5.88 5.29 -10.49
CA MET A 73 -4.76 6.23 -10.45
C MET A 73 -3.41 5.56 -10.73
N PHE A 74 -3.29 4.29 -10.37
CA PHE A 74 -2.16 3.43 -10.73
C PHE A 74 -2.65 2.38 -11.72
N VAL A 75 -2.03 2.34 -12.90
CA VAL A 75 -2.39 1.36 -13.93
C VAL A 75 -1.95 -0.05 -13.51
N PRO A 76 -2.50 -1.13 -14.09
CA PRO A 76 -2.19 -2.50 -13.67
C PRO A 76 -0.69 -2.82 -13.61
N GLU A 77 0.10 -2.31 -14.56
CA GLU A 77 1.55 -2.52 -14.61
C GLU A 77 2.26 -1.84 -13.42
N GLU A 78 1.83 -0.62 -13.07
CA GLU A 78 2.37 0.11 -11.92
C GLU A 78 2.01 -0.55 -10.60
N ARG A 79 0.82 -1.16 -10.51
CA ARG A 79 0.41 -1.93 -9.33
C ARG A 79 1.24 -3.20 -9.13
N GLN A 80 1.73 -3.77 -10.22
CA GLN A 80 2.61 -4.93 -10.19
C GLN A 80 4.04 -4.57 -9.76
N GLU A 81 4.47 -3.31 -9.84
CA GLU A 81 5.81 -2.91 -9.41
C GLU A 81 6.04 -3.23 -7.92
N PHE A 82 7.22 -3.78 -7.62
CA PHE A 82 7.62 -4.12 -6.26
C PHE A 82 7.57 -2.90 -5.34
N LEU A 83 7.85 -1.70 -5.87
CA LEU A 83 7.78 -0.46 -5.11
C LEU A 83 6.35 -0.18 -4.64
N PHE A 84 5.37 -0.35 -5.52
CA PHE A 84 3.96 -0.19 -5.19
C PHE A 84 3.49 -1.24 -4.18
N GLN A 85 3.83 -2.52 -4.41
CA GLN A 85 3.43 -3.60 -3.51
C GLN A 85 4.03 -3.43 -2.11
N LEU A 86 5.31 -3.09 -2.01
CA LEU A 86 5.98 -2.83 -0.73
C LEU A 86 5.31 -1.67 0.01
N PHE A 87 5.10 -0.54 -0.66
CA PHE A 87 4.41 0.60 -0.06
C PHE A 87 3.00 0.22 0.40
N SER A 88 2.26 -0.54 -0.42
CA SER A 88 0.92 -1.02 -0.09
C SER A 88 0.94 -1.81 1.22
N LEU A 89 1.85 -2.78 1.36
CA LEU A 89 1.99 -3.59 2.57
C LEU A 89 2.30 -2.74 3.81
N LEU A 90 3.12 -1.70 3.69
CA LEU A 90 3.44 -0.82 4.80
C LEU A 90 2.24 0.04 5.24
N VAL A 91 1.43 0.51 4.28
CA VAL A 91 0.20 1.27 4.55
C VAL A 91 -0.91 0.37 5.11
N THR A 92 -1.08 -0.84 4.56
CA THR A 92 -2.00 -1.84 5.12
C THR A 92 -1.60 -2.22 6.55
N GLY A 93 -0.30 -2.30 6.79
CA GLY A 93 0.26 -2.78 8.03
C GLY A 93 -0.03 -4.27 8.25
N GLY A 94 -0.03 -4.66 9.53
CA GLY A 94 -0.31 -6.01 9.97
C GLY A 94 -1.48 -6.08 10.96
N PRO A 95 -1.61 -7.17 11.72
CA PRO A 95 -2.72 -7.39 12.66
C PRO A 95 -2.92 -6.31 13.74
N LEU A 96 -1.94 -5.44 13.95
CA LEU A 96 -1.99 -4.35 14.93
C LEU A 96 -2.24 -2.97 14.31
N ASN A 97 -2.46 -2.89 12.99
CA ASN A 97 -2.70 -1.67 12.21
C ASN A 97 -1.64 -0.57 12.46
N GLN A 98 -0.60 -0.51 11.63
CA GLN A 98 0.44 0.53 11.69
C GLN A 98 -0.08 1.84 11.08
N TYR A 99 -1.16 2.35 11.64
CA TYR A 99 -1.86 3.53 11.15
C TYR A 99 -1.05 4.80 11.40
N GLU A 100 -0.91 5.62 10.36
CA GLU A 100 -0.30 6.93 10.41
C GLU A 100 -1.22 7.97 9.76
N ASP A 101 -1.26 9.18 10.31
CA ASP A 101 -1.98 10.32 9.72
C ASP A 101 -1.13 11.11 8.70
N ASN A 102 0.16 10.76 8.60
CA ASN A 102 1.11 11.39 7.69
C ASN A 102 1.84 10.32 6.88
N VAL A 103 2.09 10.59 5.60
CA VAL A 103 2.73 9.65 4.68
C VAL A 103 4.25 9.52 4.89
N GLY A 104 4.87 10.51 5.56
CA GLY A 104 6.32 10.59 5.75
C GLY A 104 6.95 9.30 6.29
N PRO A 105 6.46 8.74 7.42
CA PRO A 105 6.95 7.47 7.95
C PRO A 105 6.88 6.31 6.95
N TYR A 106 5.81 6.21 6.16
CA TYR A 106 5.69 5.19 5.13
C TYR A 106 6.69 5.39 3.99
N PHE A 107 6.89 6.63 3.54
CA PHE A 107 7.88 6.94 2.50
C PHE A 107 9.32 6.69 2.96
N ASP A 108 9.67 7.09 4.18
CA ASP A 108 11.00 6.86 4.75
C ASP A 108 11.30 5.36 4.86
N LEU A 109 10.32 4.57 5.33
CA LEU A 109 10.46 3.13 5.47
C LEU A 109 10.52 2.44 4.10
N THR A 110 9.67 2.86 3.16
CA THR A 110 9.69 2.35 1.77
C THR A 110 11.04 2.62 1.12
N ARG A 111 11.56 3.85 1.25
CA ARG A 111 12.87 4.25 0.73
C ARG A 111 13.99 3.39 1.30
N SER A 112 13.99 3.20 2.63
CA SER A 112 14.98 2.39 3.33
C SER A 112 14.97 0.92 2.89
N LEU A 113 13.78 0.33 2.77
CA LEU A 113 13.61 -1.08 2.40
C LEU A 113 13.86 -1.34 0.90
N TYR A 114 13.36 -0.48 0.01
CA TYR A 114 13.56 -0.58 -1.43
C TYR A 114 14.98 -0.17 -1.85
N LYS A 115 15.71 0.57 -0.98
CA LYS A 115 17.06 1.11 -1.22
C LYS A 115 17.11 2.19 -2.30
N ILE A 116 16.11 3.05 -2.36
CA ILE A 116 16.14 4.28 -3.18
C ILE A 116 16.98 5.30 -2.40
N ALA A 117 18.11 5.75 -2.97
CA ALA A 117 18.95 6.79 -2.36
C ALA A 117 18.30 8.17 -2.45
#